data_AF-A0A966MGR0-F1
#
_entry.id   AF-A0A966MGR0-F1
#
_cell.length_a   1.000
_cell.length_b   1.000
_cell.length_c   1.000
_cell.angle_alpha   90.00
_cell.angle_beta   90.00
_cell.angle_gamma   90.00
#
_symmetry.space_group_name_H-M   'P 1'
#
loop_
_entity.id
_entity.type
_entity.pdbx_description
1 polymer ?
#
loop_
_entity_poly.entity_id
_entity_poly.type
_entity_poly.pdbx_seq_one_letter_code
_entity_poly.pdbx_strand_id
1 'polypeptide(L)'
;MAYTPLVNPLVGLVGWRGMVGSVLMQRMQDENDFAHIEPIFFSTSNAGGEVPLINGQRVTKSETRLQDANDLKALSRCDVILTCQGGDYTKAIYPQLRAAGWQGHWIDAASALRMENDAVIVLDPINRPVINASLDAGGKNWIGG
;
A
#
# COMPACT_ATOMS: atom_id res chain seq x y z
N MET A 1 22.68 7.45 4.23
CA MET A 1 22.38 8.05 2.91
C MET A 1 20.98 8.61 3.02
N ALA A 2 20.71 9.81 2.50
CA ALA A 2 19.35 10.36 2.48
C ALA A 2 18.44 9.46 1.62
N TYR A 3 17.18 9.31 2.02
CA TYR A 3 16.19 8.57 1.22
C TYR A 3 16.07 9.17 -0.19
N THR A 4 16.06 8.30 -1.20
CA THR A 4 15.79 8.69 -2.59
C THR A 4 14.34 8.37 -2.92
N PRO A 5 13.51 9.38 -3.26
CA PRO A 5 12.13 9.14 -3.66
C PRO A 5 12.02 8.21 -4.86
N LEU A 6 11.06 7.29 -4.80
CA LEU A 6 10.69 6.45 -5.93
C LEU A 6 10.04 7.31 -7.03
N VAL A 7 10.40 7.06 -8.28
CA VAL A 7 9.79 7.74 -9.44
C VAL A 7 8.78 6.79 -10.07
N ASN A 8 7.50 7.16 -10.04
CA ASN A 8 6.38 6.35 -10.53
C ASN A 8 6.39 4.89 -10.01
N PRO A 9 6.36 4.70 -8.66
CA PRO A 9 6.45 3.38 -8.04
C PRO A 9 5.27 2.49 -8.41
N LEU A 10 5.50 1.17 -8.40
CA LEU A 10 4.45 0.17 -8.47
C LEU A 10 3.77 0.04 -7.10
N VAL A 11 2.49 0.44 -7.02
CA VAL A 11 1.75 0.50 -5.75
C VAL A 11 0.61 -0.50 -5.76
N GLY A 12 0.74 -1.53 -4.92
CA GLY A 12 -0.32 -2.52 -4.67
C GLY A 12 -1.39 -1.97 -3.73
N LEU A 13 -2.62 -1.88 -4.21
CA LEU A 13 -3.78 -1.41 -3.45
C LEU A 13 -4.62 -2.61 -2.99
N VAL A 14 -4.70 -2.82 -1.68
CA VAL A 14 -5.48 -3.91 -1.06
C VAL A 14 -6.59 -3.33 -0.18
N GLY A 15 -7.79 -3.91 -0.21
CA GLY A 15 -8.92 -3.43 0.60
C GLY A 15 -9.51 -2.08 0.16
N TRP A 16 -9.18 -1.63 -1.05
CA TRP A 16 -9.67 -0.39 -1.67
C TRP A 16 -11.20 -0.33 -1.85
N ARG A 17 -11.90 -1.47 -1.77
CA ARG A 17 -13.37 -1.57 -1.88
C ARG A 17 -14.11 -1.41 -0.55
N GLY A 18 -13.42 -1.52 0.59
CA GLY A 18 -14.02 -1.37 1.92
C GLY A 18 -14.33 0.09 2.25
N MET A 19 -14.96 0.35 3.40
CA MET A 19 -15.34 1.73 3.81
C MET A 19 -14.14 2.68 3.87
N VAL A 20 -13.02 2.26 4.49
CA VAL A 20 -11.80 3.09 4.56
C VAL A 20 -11.14 3.19 3.18
N GLY A 21 -11.10 2.07 2.46
CA GLY A 21 -10.51 2.01 1.12
C GLY A 21 -11.22 2.89 0.10
N SER A 22 -12.55 2.98 0.13
CA SER A 22 -13.32 3.80 -0.81
C SER A 22 -13.10 5.30 -0.55
N VAL A 23 -13.01 5.71 0.71
CA VAL A 23 -12.62 7.08 1.08
C VAL A 23 -11.21 7.38 0.60
N LEU A 24 -10.26 6.45 0.80
CA LEU A 24 -8.91 6.60 0.26
C LEU A 24 -8.91 6.77 -1.26
N MET A 25 -9.64 5.92 -2.01
CA MET A 25 -9.71 6.02 -3.48
C MET A 25 -10.28 7.37 -3.94
N GLN A 26 -11.32 7.86 -3.27
CA GLN A 26 -11.87 9.19 -3.56
C GLN A 26 -10.83 10.29 -3.31
N ARG A 27 -10.12 10.24 -2.17
CA ARG A 27 -9.10 11.25 -1.84
C ARG A 27 -7.91 11.20 -2.78
N MET A 28 -7.42 10.01 -3.13
CA MET A 28 -6.34 9.85 -4.10
C MET A 28 -6.72 10.38 -5.49
N GLN A 29 -7.99 10.24 -5.85
CA GLN A 29 -8.52 10.83 -7.08
C GLN A 29 -8.63 12.35 -6.99
N ASP A 30 -9.16 12.90 -5.89
CA ASP A 30 -9.29 14.34 -5.67
C ASP A 30 -7.93 15.05 -5.70
N GLU A 31 -6.90 14.42 -5.14
CA GLU A 31 -5.52 14.94 -5.07
C GLU A 31 -4.66 14.53 -6.29
N ASN A 32 -5.24 13.83 -7.28
CA ASN A 32 -4.56 13.37 -8.50
C ASN A 32 -3.33 12.46 -8.24
N ASP A 33 -3.33 11.69 -7.16
CA ASP A 33 -2.22 10.81 -6.75
C ASP A 33 -1.91 9.73 -7.79
N PHE A 34 -2.92 9.25 -8.52
CA PHE A 34 -2.75 8.22 -9.56
C PHE A 34 -1.89 8.69 -10.74
N ALA A 35 -1.67 9.99 -10.92
CA ALA A 35 -0.73 10.50 -11.92
C ALA A 35 0.74 10.23 -11.55
N HIS A 36 1.03 9.91 -10.28
CA HIS A 36 2.37 9.81 -9.72
C HIS A 36 2.81 8.38 -9.40
N ILE A 37 1.94 7.39 -9.64
CA ILE A 37 2.18 5.98 -9.34
C ILE A 37 1.72 5.08 -10.50
N GLU A 38 2.20 3.84 -10.52
CA GLU A 38 1.59 2.75 -11.28
C GLU A 38 0.76 1.88 -10.31
N PRO A 39 -0.58 2.00 -10.28
CA PRO A 39 -1.39 1.22 -9.35
C PRO A 39 -1.58 -0.23 -9.84
N ILE A 40 -1.51 -1.19 -8.92
CA ILE A 40 -2.00 -2.55 -9.09
C ILE A 40 -3.13 -2.77 -8.08
N PHE A 41 -4.32 -3.15 -8.57
CA PHE A 41 -5.45 -3.43 -7.70
C PHE A 41 -5.51 -4.91 -7.35
N PHE A 42 -5.49 -5.20 -6.05
CA PHE A 42 -5.62 -6.54 -5.52
C PHE A 42 -7.02 -6.77 -4.95
N SER A 43 -7.45 -8.03 -4.91
CA SER A 43 -8.72 -8.44 -4.31
C SER A 43 -8.57 -9.77 -3.59
N THR A 44 -9.19 -9.90 -2.42
CA THR A 44 -9.28 -11.15 -1.66
C THR A 44 -10.46 -12.02 -2.08
N SER A 45 -11.41 -11.48 -2.86
CA SER A 45 -12.68 -12.14 -3.17
C SER A 45 -13.08 -12.10 -4.65
N ASN A 46 -12.35 -11.37 -5.49
CA ASN A 46 -12.68 -11.18 -6.90
C ASN A 46 -11.42 -11.08 -7.78
N ALA A 47 -10.40 -11.90 -7.52
CA ALA A 47 -9.23 -12.01 -8.38
C ALA A 47 -9.66 -12.37 -9.81
N GLY A 48 -9.02 -11.78 -10.82
CA GLY A 48 -9.42 -11.91 -12.22
C GLY A 48 -10.60 -11.02 -12.65
N GLY A 49 -11.22 -10.29 -11.72
CA GLY A 49 -12.21 -9.25 -12.05
C GLY A 49 -11.59 -8.07 -12.81
N GLU A 50 -12.42 -7.12 -13.26
CA GLU A 50 -11.92 -5.90 -13.92
C GLU A 50 -11.34 -4.91 -12.90
N VAL A 51 -10.28 -4.21 -13.31
CA VAL A 51 -9.74 -3.07 -12.56
C VAL A 51 -10.77 -1.92 -12.51
N PRO A 52 -10.81 -1.12 -11.43
CA PRO A 52 -11.74 -0.01 -11.34
C PRO A 52 -11.45 1.08 -12.39
N LEU A 53 -12.52 1.72 -12.85
CA LEU A 53 -12.41 2.98 -13.58
C LEU A 53 -12.50 4.13 -12.59
N ILE A 54 -11.50 5.02 -12.60
CA ILE A 54 -11.47 6.24 -11.81
C ILE A 54 -11.81 7.39 -12.77
N ASN A 55 -12.88 8.16 -12.49
CA ASN A 55 -13.45 9.13 -13.45
C ASN A 55 -13.76 8.54 -14.84
N GLY A 56 -14.19 7.28 -14.89
CA GLY A 56 -14.47 6.59 -16.16
C GLY A 56 -13.21 6.23 -16.97
N GLN A 57 -12.02 6.42 -16.41
CA GLN A 57 -10.74 6.10 -17.05
C GLN A 57 -10.00 5.02 -16.28
N ARG A 58 -9.27 4.18 -17.03
CA ARG A 58 -8.35 3.21 -16.42
C ARG A 58 -7.09 3.93 -15.97
N VAL A 59 -6.75 3.80 -14.69
CA VAL A 59 -5.53 4.38 -14.10
C VAL A 59 -4.34 3.43 -14.11
N THR A 60 -4.58 2.13 -14.28
CA THR A 60 -3.52 1.13 -14.46
C THR A 60 -2.97 1.18 -15.89
N LYS A 61 -1.66 1.23 -16.05
CA LYS A 61 -1.02 1.20 -17.38
C LYS A 61 -0.81 -0.25 -17.83
N SER A 62 -0.44 -1.13 -16.90
CA SER A 62 0.01 -2.50 -17.18
C SER A 62 -1.09 -3.56 -16.96
N GLU A 63 -1.79 -3.50 -15.83
CA GLU A 63 -2.74 -4.54 -15.43
C GLU A 63 -4.17 -4.21 -15.88
N THR A 64 -4.89 -5.18 -16.44
CA THR A 64 -6.32 -5.03 -16.83
C THR A 64 -7.27 -5.80 -15.92
N ARG A 65 -6.73 -6.67 -15.06
CA ARG A 65 -7.47 -7.52 -14.13
C ARG A 65 -6.99 -7.35 -12.71
N LEU A 66 -7.88 -7.60 -11.76
CA LEU A 66 -7.55 -7.62 -10.33
C LEU A 66 -6.60 -8.79 -10.04
N GLN A 67 -5.50 -8.50 -9.36
CA GLN A 67 -4.56 -9.51 -8.88
C GLN A 67 -5.08 -10.15 -7.58
N ASP A 68 -4.66 -11.37 -7.27
CA ASP A 68 -5.03 -12.04 -6.02
C ASP A 68 -4.24 -11.44 -4.84
N ALA A 69 -4.97 -10.91 -3.85
CA ALA A 69 -4.36 -10.33 -2.66
C ALA A 69 -3.64 -11.35 -1.76
N ASN A 70 -3.74 -12.65 -2.03
CA ASN A 70 -3.01 -13.70 -1.33
C ASN A 70 -1.80 -14.24 -2.12
N ASP A 71 -1.59 -13.76 -3.35
CA ASP A 71 -0.44 -14.16 -4.17
C ASP A 71 0.80 -13.34 -3.77
N LEU A 72 1.67 -13.96 -2.96
CA LEU A 72 2.92 -13.35 -2.50
C LEU A 72 3.87 -12.98 -3.65
N LYS A 73 3.85 -13.71 -4.78
CA LYS A 73 4.67 -13.37 -5.94
C LYS A 73 4.14 -12.11 -6.62
N ALA A 74 2.82 -11.98 -6.75
CA ALA A 74 2.22 -10.77 -7.29
C ALA A 74 2.47 -9.55 -6.37
N LEU A 75 2.30 -9.71 -5.06
CA LEU A 75 2.54 -8.67 -4.06
C LEU A 75 4.01 -8.22 -4.04
N SER A 76 4.96 -9.15 -4.08
CA SER A 76 6.40 -8.85 -4.00
C SER A 76 6.96 -8.09 -5.21
N ARG A 77 6.20 -7.97 -6.30
CA ARG A 77 6.55 -7.09 -7.44
C ARG A 77 6.39 -5.60 -7.09
N CYS A 78 5.58 -5.27 -6.09
CA CYS A 78 5.26 -3.88 -5.77
C CYS A 78 6.39 -3.21 -4.99
N ASP A 79 6.68 -1.95 -5.30
CA ASP A 79 7.59 -1.13 -4.51
C ASP A 79 6.92 -0.70 -3.18
N VAL A 80 5.60 -0.53 -3.22
CA VAL A 80 4.76 -0.15 -2.08
C VAL A 80 3.51 -1.02 -2.07
N ILE A 81 3.08 -1.47 -0.89
CA ILE A 81 1.74 -2.02 -0.67
C ILE A 81 1.02 -1.09 0.29
N LEU A 82 -0.14 -0.60 -0.14
CA LEU A 82 -1.06 0.20 0.67
C LEU A 82 -2.32 -0.63 0.91
N THR A 83 -2.56 -0.99 2.17
CA THR A 83 -3.69 -1.83 2.56
C THR A 83 -4.66 -1.11 3.50
N CYS A 84 -5.95 -1.26 3.18
CA CYS A 84 -7.08 -0.94 4.05
C CYS A 84 -7.92 -2.18 4.36
N GLN A 85 -7.35 -3.39 4.18
CA GLN A 85 -8.10 -4.65 4.26
C GLN A 85 -8.43 -5.05 5.71
N GLY A 86 -7.57 -4.70 6.67
CA GLY A 86 -7.77 -4.99 8.09
C GLY A 86 -6.70 -5.91 8.69
N GLY A 87 -6.69 -5.97 10.03
CA GLY A 87 -5.59 -6.59 10.79
C GLY A 87 -5.42 -8.08 10.57
N ASP A 88 -6.49 -8.83 10.28
CA ASP A 88 -6.39 -10.28 10.02
C ASP A 88 -5.64 -10.55 8.71
N TYR A 89 -5.88 -9.73 7.68
CA TYR A 89 -5.12 -9.80 6.43
C TYR A 89 -3.64 -9.47 6.66
N THR A 90 -3.36 -8.40 7.40
CA THR A 90 -1.98 -8.02 7.74
C THR A 90 -1.26 -9.15 8.47
N LYS A 91 -1.86 -9.71 9.53
CA LYS A 91 -1.26 -10.82 10.30
C LYS A 91 -1.03 -12.07 9.46
N ALA A 92 -1.87 -12.32 8.45
CA ALA A 92 -1.71 -13.45 7.56
C ALA A 92 -0.62 -13.23 6.50
N ILE A 93 -0.62 -12.07 5.83
CA ILE A 93 0.19 -11.83 4.61
C ILE A 93 1.53 -11.17 4.91
N TYR A 94 1.57 -10.15 5.78
CA TYR A 94 2.77 -9.36 6.02
C TYR A 94 3.98 -10.22 6.45
N PRO A 95 3.87 -11.15 7.42
CA PRO A 95 5.00 -11.97 7.84
C PRO A 95 5.53 -12.86 6.71
N GLN A 96 4.63 -13.44 5.91
CA GLN A 96 5.01 -14.31 4.80
C GLN A 96 5.74 -13.53 3.70
N LEU A 97 5.25 -12.32 3.39
CA LEU A 97 5.85 -11.47 2.37
C LEU A 97 7.25 -10.97 2.77
N ARG A 98 7.43 -10.58 4.04
CA ARG A 98 8.75 -10.23 4.60
C ARG A 98 9.68 -11.43 4.63
N ALA A 99 9.21 -12.61 5.03
CA ALA A 99 10.00 -13.85 5.03
C ALA A 99 10.44 -14.27 3.62
N ALA A 100 9.65 -13.95 2.59
CA ALA A 100 10.00 -14.14 1.18
C ALA A 100 11.05 -13.13 0.67
N GLY A 101 11.52 -12.21 1.51
CA GLY A 101 12.59 -11.26 1.20
C GLY A 101 12.12 -9.93 0.63
N TRP A 102 10.81 -9.64 0.57
CA TRP A 102 10.32 -8.37 0.05
C TRP A 102 10.71 -7.18 0.94
N GLN A 103 11.37 -6.18 0.33
CA GLN A 103 11.91 -4.98 1.01
C GLN A 103 11.16 -3.68 0.66
N GLY A 104 9.98 -3.78 0.05
CA GLY A 104 9.15 -2.62 -0.28
C GLY A 104 8.46 -1.99 0.94
N HIS A 105 7.82 -0.85 0.72
CA HIS A 105 7.13 -0.11 1.77
C HIS A 105 5.74 -0.69 2.04
N TRP A 106 5.43 -0.98 3.31
CA TRP A 106 4.11 -1.41 3.76
C TRP A 106 3.39 -0.24 4.45
N ILE A 107 2.30 0.22 3.87
CA ILE A 107 1.43 1.26 4.41
C ILE A 107 0.12 0.61 4.83
N ASP A 108 -0.26 0.73 6.09
CA ASP A 108 -1.39 -0.03 6.65
C ASP A 108 -2.33 0.86 7.47
N ALA A 109 -3.62 0.76 7.22
CA ALA A 109 -4.63 1.39 8.06
C ALA A 109 -4.94 0.56 9.33
N ALA A 110 -4.62 -0.73 9.35
CA ALA A 110 -4.90 -1.60 10.48
C ALA A 110 -3.95 -1.37 11.66
N SER A 111 -4.44 -1.62 12.87
CA SER A 111 -3.64 -1.46 14.09
C SER A 111 -2.60 -2.56 14.32
N ALA A 112 -2.58 -3.60 13.47
CA ALA A 112 -1.87 -4.86 13.71
C ALA A 112 -0.37 -4.69 13.96
N LEU A 113 0.27 -3.72 13.31
CA LEU A 113 1.72 -3.49 13.40
C LEU A 113 2.09 -2.22 14.19
N ARG A 114 1.13 -1.52 14.81
CA ARG A 114 1.37 -0.21 15.48
C ARG A 114 2.44 -0.26 16.57
N MET A 115 2.59 -1.41 17.21
CA MET A 115 3.51 -1.60 18.34
C MET A 115 4.79 -2.34 17.97
N GLU A 116 4.98 -2.68 16.69
CA GLU A 116 6.20 -3.33 16.22
C GLU A 116 7.36 -2.33 16.19
N ASN A 117 8.55 -2.77 16.61
CA ASN A 117 9.72 -1.89 16.76
C ASN A 117 10.22 -1.31 15.43
N ASP A 118 9.92 -1.98 14.31
CA ASP A 118 10.30 -1.59 12.95
C ASP A 118 9.18 -0.82 12.23
N ALA A 119 8.12 -0.41 12.96
CA ALA A 119 7.00 0.35 12.44
C ALA A 119 6.94 1.77 12.99
N VAL A 120 6.48 2.70 12.15
CA VAL A 120 6.22 4.08 12.53
C VAL A 120 4.72 4.35 12.38
N ILE A 121 4.09 4.82 13.46
CA ILE A 121 2.74 5.36 13.38
C ILE A 121 2.78 6.68 12.61
N VAL A 122 2.03 6.82 11.54
CA VAL A 122 2.04 8.02 10.68
C VAL A 122 0.90 8.98 11.03
N LEU A 123 1.28 10.20 11.40
CA LEU A 123 0.40 11.35 11.53
C LEU A 123 1.24 12.60 11.23
N ASP A 124 1.57 12.77 9.97
CA ASP A 124 2.66 13.65 9.56
C ASP A 124 2.52 15.14 9.95
N PRO A 125 1.32 15.74 10.09
CA PRO A 125 1.22 17.10 10.62
C PRO A 125 1.73 17.22 12.07
N ILE A 126 1.82 16.11 12.79
CA ILE A 126 2.27 16.02 14.18
C ILE A 126 3.69 15.45 14.28
N ASN A 127 4.01 14.39 13.53
CA ASN A 127 5.24 13.63 13.72
C ASN A 127 6.14 13.49 12.48
N ARG A 128 6.07 14.42 11.51
CA ARG A 128 6.98 14.45 10.34
C ARG A 128 8.45 14.20 10.66
N PRO A 129 9.07 14.77 11.71
CA PRO A 129 10.48 14.51 12.01
C PRO A 129 10.80 13.04 12.28
N VAL A 130 9.87 12.31 12.93
CA VAL A 130 10.02 10.88 13.22
C VAL A 130 9.92 10.06 11.94
N ILE A 131 8.96 10.38 11.07
CA ILE A 131 8.80 9.72 9.76
C ILE A 131 10.07 9.90 8.92
N ASN A 132 10.58 11.13 8.81
CA ASN A 132 11.78 11.43 8.03
C ASN A 132 13.01 10.69 8.58
N ALA A 133 13.22 10.71 9.90
CA ALA A 133 14.33 10.02 10.53
C ALA A 133 14.29 8.51 10.29
N SER A 134 13.11 7.89 10.38
CA SER A 134 12.93 6.48 10.07
C SER A 134 13.19 6.19 8.59
N LEU A 135 12.68 7.04 7.69
CA LEU A 135 12.85 6.90 6.25
C LEU A 135 14.34 6.96 5.85
N ASP A 136 15.10 7.88 6.43
CA ASP A 136 16.56 8.01 6.23
C ASP A 136 17.34 6.84 6.85
N ALA A 137 16.81 6.21 7.90
CA ALA A 137 17.34 4.99 8.49
C ALA A 137 16.92 3.71 7.72
N GLY A 138 16.16 3.85 6.62
CA GLY A 138 15.71 2.73 5.80
C GLY A 138 14.40 2.09 6.24
N GLY A 139 13.64 2.72 7.14
CA GLY A 139 12.34 2.26 7.60
C GLY A 139 11.35 2.03 6.45
N LYS A 140 10.54 0.97 6.57
CA LYS A 140 9.64 0.49 5.51
C LYS A 140 8.18 0.28 5.95
N ASN A 141 7.86 0.43 7.23
CA ASN A 141 6.52 0.12 7.74
C ASN A 141 5.85 1.37 8.31
N TRP A 142 4.72 1.75 7.73
CA TRP A 142 4.02 3.00 7.98
C TRP A 142 2.57 2.71 8.36
N ILE A 143 2.21 2.91 9.62
CA ILE A 143 0.94 2.42 10.16
C ILE A 143 0.06 3.60 10.57
N GLY A 144 -1.20 3.64 10.12
CA GLY A 144 -2.13 4.71 10.45
C GLY A 144 -2.36 4.83 11.95
N GLY A 145 -2.32 6.07 12.46
CA GLY A 145 -2.66 6.44 13.85
C GLY A 145 -4.09 6.12 14.26
#